data_AF-A0A7Y5DVG0-F1
#
_entry.id   AF-A0A7Y5DVG0-F1
#
_cell.length_a   1.000
_cell.length_b   1.000
_cell.length_c   1.000
_cell.angle_alpha   90.00
_cell.angle_beta   90.00
_cell.angle_gamma   90.00
#
_symmetry.space_group_name_H-M   'P 1'
#
loop_
_entity.id
_entity.type
_entity.pdbx_description
1 polymer ?
#
loop_
_entity_poly.entity_id
_entity_poly.type
_entity_poly.pdbx_seq_one_letter_code
_entity_poly.pdbx_strand_id
1 'polypeptide(L)'
;MAKPDIGATAERLFQSFLAPLVLGGEMNPERPIGGRMALSIESDRPPVDPERFSHVQLARCRRGRELAGVDRFENFSAEEWALSAVLHDLVQATHPALVGLFRKSAPARLVEIAEKTLDRIPAPRSPKEALSRHTLFGRMFDITRTDTEVKWWTGSAKFLGTAPPARLTAWPEFRRVNVIKTPHPLMSLPVVGAEHTYAAAISKFLSRTPLTDFATCERPSPIFVFNAENLALLRSRPGRTLIQRALNREEAPGVDAALGRATKALFDARGWVQLGTVMDLLGERALARAQEELARTADPKPLPIGTAGDEATFARAAGALAARQFIATQGGCFSERERRSLLSVLGARATSDVAKQIEAAFGH
;
A
#
# COMPACT_ATOMS: atom_id res chain seq x y z
N MET A 1 -29.55 -26.26 7.16
CA MET A 1 -28.96 -25.05 6.53
C MET A 1 -28.22 -25.51 5.28
N ALA A 2 -28.54 -24.94 4.11
CA ALA A 2 -27.81 -25.27 2.87
C ALA A 2 -26.32 -24.97 3.06
N LYS A 3 -25.44 -25.86 2.58
CA LYS A 3 -23.99 -25.59 2.56
C LYS A 3 -23.78 -24.34 1.72
N PRO A 4 -23.06 -23.33 2.22
CA PRO A 4 -22.83 -22.13 1.45
C PRO A 4 -21.99 -22.47 0.22
N ASP A 5 -22.45 -22.02 -0.95
CA ASP A 5 -21.78 -22.26 -2.21
C ASP A 5 -20.53 -21.37 -2.31
N ILE A 6 -19.38 -22.01 -2.06
CA ILE A 6 -18.05 -21.39 -2.13
C ILE A 6 -17.80 -20.86 -3.55
N GLY A 7 -18.26 -21.57 -4.56
CA GLY A 7 -18.07 -21.20 -5.95
C GLY A 7 -18.82 -19.95 -6.35
N ALA A 8 -20.11 -19.92 -6.05
CA ALA A 8 -20.91 -18.72 -6.27
C ALA A 8 -20.37 -17.52 -5.49
N THR A 9 -19.78 -17.74 -4.30
CA THR A 9 -19.21 -16.64 -3.50
C THR A 9 -17.91 -16.12 -4.09
N ALA A 10 -16.99 -16.99 -4.52
CA ALA A 10 -15.75 -16.59 -5.19
C ALA A 10 -16.04 -15.84 -6.50
N GLU A 11 -17.02 -16.30 -7.28
CA GLU A 11 -17.43 -15.64 -8.52
C GLU A 11 -18.00 -14.24 -8.26
N ARG A 12 -18.91 -14.10 -7.28
CA ARG A 12 -19.45 -12.78 -6.92
C ARG A 12 -18.35 -11.84 -6.41
N LEU A 13 -17.44 -12.32 -5.58
CA LEU A 13 -16.28 -11.55 -5.12
C LEU A 13 -15.41 -11.08 -6.30
N PHE A 14 -15.16 -11.96 -7.28
CA PHE A 14 -14.39 -11.62 -8.46
C PHE A 14 -15.07 -10.53 -9.30
N GLN A 15 -16.33 -10.75 -9.67
CA GLN A 15 -17.07 -9.90 -10.60
C GLN A 15 -17.38 -8.51 -10.03
N SER A 16 -17.79 -8.46 -8.76
CA SER A 16 -18.31 -7.24 -8.13
C SER A 16 -17.23 -6.39 -7.47
N PHE A 17 -16.08 -6.98 -7.13
CA PHE A 17 -15.07 -6.33 -6.30
C PHE A 17 -13.64 -6.47 -6.83
N LEU A 18 -13.12 -7.70 -6.96
CA LEU A 18 -11.69 -7.90 -7.28
C LEU A 18 -11.34 -7.45 -8.71
N ALA A 19 -12.15 -7.80 -9.71
CA ALA A 19 -11.89 -7.39 -11.08
C ALA A 19 -11.96 -5.86 -11.26
N PRO A 20 -12.99 -5.13 -10.77
CA PRO A 20 -12.98 -3.67 -10.77
C PRO A 20 -11.83 -3.04 -9.99
N LEU A 21 -11.38 -3.64 -8.88
CA LEU A 21 -10.22 -3.17 -8.13
C LEU A 21 -8.95 -3.18 -8.99
N VAL A 22 -8.71 -4.27 -9.71
CA VAL A 22 -7.52 -4.41 -10.55
C VAL A 22 -7.62 -3.55 -11.82
N LEU A 23 -8.73 -3.69 -12.55
CA LEU A 23 -8.95 -3.04 -13.84
C LEU A 23 -9.20 -1.53 -13.71
N GLY A 24 -9.76 -1.10 -12.58
CA GLY A 24 -10.35 0.22 -12.41
C GLY A 24 -11.78 0.22 -12.92
N GLY A 25 -12.71 0.57 -12.04
CA GLY A 25 -14.12 0.63 -12.38
C GLY A 25 -14.98 0.69 -11.13
N GLU A 26 -16.29 0.70 -11.37
CA GLU A 26 -17.27 0.69 -10.31
C GLU A 26 -17.27 -0.66 -9.57
N MET A 27 -17.19 -0.58 -8.24
CA MET A 27 -17.28 -1.73 -7.34
C MET A 27 -18.69 -1.80 -6.77
N ASN A 28 -19.25 -3.01 -6.72
CA ASN A 28 -20.57 -3.28 -6.17
C ASN A 28 -20.48 -4.32 -5.05
N PRO A 29 -19.77 -4.03 -3.94
CA PRO A 29 -19.55 -5.00 -2.88
C PRO A 29 -20.88 -5.48 -2.31
N GLU A 30 -21.04 -6.80 -2.24
CA GLU A 30 -22.27 -7.46 -1.81
C GLU A 30 -22.20 -7.83 -0.32
N ARG A 31 -23.06 -8.77 0.14
CA ARG A 31 -23.09 -9.20 1.54
C ARG A 31 -21.71 -9.61 2.03
N PRO A 32 -21.35 -9.27 3.28
CA PRO A 32 -20.07 -9.69 3.87
C PRO A 32 -19.84 -11.19 3.75
N ILE A 33 -18.61 -11.57 3.43
CA ILE A 33 -18.20 -12.95 3.15
C ILE A 33 -17.91 -13.67 4.47
N GLY A 34 -17.17 -13.03 5.36
CA GLY A 34 -16.76 -13.55 6.66
C GLY A 34 -15.60 -14.55 6.59
N GLY A 35 -14.86 -14.66 7.69
CA GLY A 35 -13.58 -15.38 7.74
C GLY A 35 -13.62 -16.86 7.39
N ARG A 36 -14.67 -17.59 7.80
CA ARG A 36 -14.78 -19.03 7.46
C ARG A 36 -14.87 -19.23 5.95
N MET A 37 -15.71 -18.44 5.28
CA MET A 37 -15.88 -18.53 3.83
C MET A 37 -14.62 -18.07 3.11
N ALA A 38 -14.04 -16.94 3.52
CA ALA A 38 -12.79 -16.42 2.96
C ALA A 38 -11.67 -17.47 2.94
N LEU A 39 -11.51 -18.23 4.04
CA LEU A 39 -10.48 -19.26 4.17
C LEU A 39 -10.84 -20.61 3.52
N SER A 40 -12.08 -20.76 3.04
CA SER A 40 -12.54 -21.98 2.36
C SER A 40 -12.46 -21.86 0.84
N ILE A 41 -12.11 -20.70 0.28
CA ILE A 41 -11.93 -20.53 -1.17
C ILE A 41 -10.61 -21.21 -1.57
N GLU A 42 -10.72 -22.27 -2.36
CA GLU A 42 -9.60 -23.07 -2.84
C GLU A 42 -8.76 -22.33 -3.90
N SER A 43 -7.49 -22.73 -4.05
CA SER A 43 -6.60 -22.20 -5.08
C SER A 43 -7.03 -22.62 -6.48
N ASP A 44 -6.46 -21.96 -7.49
CA ASP A 44 -6.51 -22.37 -8.91
C ASP A 44 -7.89 -22.48 -9.54
N ARG A 45 -8.92 -22.01 -8.85
CA ARG A 45 -10.27 -21.91 -9.39
C ARG A 45 -10.31 -20.80 -10.45
N PRO A 46 -10.45 -21.11 -11.75
CA PRO A 46 -10.67 -20.09 -12.74
C PRO A 46 -12.04 -19.44 -12.50
N PRO A 47 -12.16 -18.10 -12.58
CA PRO A 47 -13.47 -17.46 -12.62
C PRO A 47 -14.29 -17.97 -13.80
N VAL A 48 -15.62 -17.91 -13.66
CA VAL A 48 -16.56 -18.39 -14.67
C VAL A 48 -16.48 -17.56 -15.96
N ASP A 49 -16.09 -16.29 -15.86
CA ASP A 49 -15.88 -15.37 -16.98
C ASP A 49 -14.40 -15.34 -17.42
N PRO A 50 -14.02 -16.06 -18.49
CA PRO A 50 -12.63 -16.19 -18.90
C PRO A 50 -12.10 -14.91 -19.56
N GLU A 51 -12.97 -14.11 -20.17
CA GLU A 51 -12.60 -12.87 -20.84
C GLU A 51 -12.21 -11.82 -19.79
N ARG A 52 -13.07 -11.60 -18.81
CA ARG A 52 -12.77 -10.68 -17.71
C ARG A 52 -11.56 -11.13 -16.90
N PHE A 53 -11.40 -12.43 -16.66
CA PHE A 53 -10.21 -12.96 -16.03
C PHE A 53 -8.94 -12.70 -16.84
N SER A 54 -8.99 -12.87 -18.17
CA SER A 54 -7.87 -12.55 -19.07
C SER A 54 -7.48 -11.07 -19.00
N HIS A 55 -8.45 -10.16 -18.95
CA HIS A 55 -8.19 -8.73 -18.75
C HIS A 55 -7.52 -8.46 -17.39
N VAL A 56 -7.98 -9.12 -16.32
CA VAL A 56 -7.37 -9.00 -14.99
C VAL A 56 -5.93 -9.50 -15.02
N GLN A 57 -5.66 -10.67 -15.59
CA GLN A 57 -4.30 -11.21 -15.70
C GLN A 57 -3.40 -10.29 -16.53
N LEU A 58 -3.89 -9.72 -17.63
CA LEU A 58 -3.14 -8.74 -18.42
C LEU A 58 -2.82 -7.47 -17.62
N ALA A 59 -3.80 -6.94 -16.87
CA ALA A 59 -3.60 -5.78 -16.00
C ALA A 59 -2.58 -6.08 -14.88
N ARG A 60 -2.63 -7.27 -14.29
CA ARG A 60 -1.63 -7.74 -13.32
C ARG A 60 -0.25 -7.81 -13.95
N CYS A 61 -0.10 -8.38 -15.15
CA CYS A 61 1.18 -8.41 -15.86
C CYS A 61 1.70 -7.00 -16.17
N ARG A 62 0.84 -6.07 -16.61
CA ARG A 62 1.22 -4.68 -16.83
C ARG A 62 1.78 -4.05 -15.55
N ARG A 63 1.07 -4.16 -14.43
CA ARG A 63 1.54 -3.66 -13.12
C ARG A 63 2.79 -4.39 -12.62
N GLY A 64 2.88 -5.69 -12.81
CA GLY A 64 4.06 -6.48 -12.46
C GLY A 64 5.32 -6.02 -13.22
N ARG A 65 5.18 -5.77 -14.53
CA ARG A 65 6.25 -5.28 -15.43
C ARG A 65 6.83 -3.93 -15.04
N GLU A 66 6.07 -3.14 -14.30
CA GLU A 66 6.55 -1.88 -13.73
C GLU A 66 7.66 -2.11 -12.69
N LEU A 67 7.68 -3.29 -12.04
CA LEU A 67 8.60 -3.62 -10.96
C LEU A 67 9.57 -4.75 -11.32
N ALA A 68 9.19 -5.70 -12.17
CA ALA A 68 10.05 -6.80 -12.60
C ALA A 68 9.62 -7.34 -13.97
N GLY A 69 10.56 -7.89 -14.74
CA GLY A 69 10.27 -8.52 -16.03
C GLY A 69 9.45 -9.80 -15.87
N VAL A 70 8.14 -9.66 -15.72
CA VAL A 70 7.18 -10.75 -15.53
C VAL A 70 6.20 -10.77 -16.69
N ASP A 71 6.02 -11.93 -17.30
CA ASP A 71 5.11 -12.09 -18.44
C ASP A 71 3.79 -12.78 -18.09
N ARG A 72 3.77 -13.50 -16.97
CA ARG A 72 2.58 -14.22 -16.49
C ARG A 72 2.55 -14.29 -14.97
N PHE A 73 1.35 -14.27 -14.44
CA PHE A 73 1.06 -14.72 -13.08
C PHE A 73 0.28 -16.02 -13.14
N GLU A 74 0.45 -16.85 -12.10
CA GLU A 74 -0.41 -18.01 -11.88
C GLU A 74 -1.84 -17.55 -11.54
N ASN A 75 -2.75 -18.51 -11.45
CA ASN A 75 -4.09 -18.27 -10.93
C ASN A 75 -4.02 -17.79 -9.49
N PHE A 76 -5.13 -17.25 -8.98
CA PHE A 76 -5.16 -16.76 -7.60
C PHE A 76 -4.94 -17.91 -6.62
N SER A 77 -3.98 -17.72 -5.75
CA SER A 77 -3.75 -18.57 -4.58
C SER A 77 -4.91 -18.47 -3.59
N ALA A 78 -5.03 -19.45 -2.69
CA ALA A 78 -6.03 -19.42 -1.62
C ALA A 78 -5.84 -18.17 -0.72
N GLU A 79 -4.60 -17.76 -0.48
CA GLU A 79 -4.28 -16.55 0.28
C GLU A 79 -4.72 -15.27 -0.43
N GLU A 80 -4.58 -15.18 -1.75
CA GLU A 80 -5.04 -14.03 -2.53
C GLU A 80 -6.57 -13.93 -2.54
N TRP A 81 -7.27 -15.07 -2.62
CA TRP A 81 -8.72 -15.10 -2.45
C TRP A 81 -9.15 -14.67 -1.06
N ALA A 82 -8.50 -15.19 -0.02
CA ALA A 82 -8.79 -14.82 1.37
C ALA A 82 -8.52 -13.32 1.61
N LEU A 83 -7.41 -12.77 1.10
CA LEU A 83 -7.13 -11.34 1.17
C LEU A 83 -8.18 -10.51 0.41
N SER A 84 -8.60 -10.96 -0.76
CA SER A 84 -9.64 -10.27 -1.54
C SER A 84 -10.96 -10.22 -0.78
N ALA A 85 -11.36 -11.32 -0.13
CA ALA A 85 -12.54 -11.38 0.72
C ALA A 85 -12.42 -10.49 1.97
N VAL A 86 -11.24 -10.45 2.59
CA VAL A 86 -10.96 -9.56 3.73
C VAL A 86 -11.07 -8.10 3.33
N LEU A 87 -10.45 -7.69 2.22
CA LEU A 87 -10.52 -6.30 1.75
C LEU A 87 -11.95 -5.91 1.38
N HIS A 88 -12.69 -6.81 0.73
CA HIS A 88 -14.12 -6.65 0.48
C HIS A 88 -14.90 -6.39 1.78
N ASP A 89 -14.69 -7.21 2.81
CA ASP A 89 -15.38 -7.07 4.10
C ASP A 89 -14.97 -5.78 4.83
N LEU A 90 -13.72 -5.35 4.73
CA LEU A 90 -13.25 -4.07 5.27
C LEU A 90 -13.87 -2.87 4.54
N VAL A 91 -14.08 -2.96 3.21
CA VAL A 91 -14.83 -1.95 2.47
C VAL A 91 -16.29 -1.97 2.92
N GLN A 92 -16.90 -3.15 3.09
CA GLN A 92 -18.29 -3.25 3.56
C GLN A 92 -18.52 -2.78 4.99
N ALA A 93 -17.51 -2.84 5.85
CA ALA A 93 -17.59 -2.26 7.20
C ALA A 93 -17.86 -0.74 7.17
N THR A 94 -17.48 -0.05 6.08
CA THR A 94 -17.74 1.38 5.88
C THR A 94 -19.13 1.68 5.30
N HIS A 95 -19.88 0.65 4.88
CA HIS A 95 -21.13 0.83 4.17
C HIS A 95 -22.28 1.17 5.14
N PRO A 96 -23.01 2.28 4.94
CA PRO A 96 -24.05 2.73 5.89
C PRO A 96 -25.18 1.72 6.09
N ALA A 97 -25.54 0.97 5.05
CA ALA A 97 -26.59 -0.07 5.15
C ALA A 97 -26.23 -1.24 6.10
N LEU A 98 -24.96 -1.37 6.52
CA LEU A 98 -24.57 -2.36 7.51
C LEU A 98 -25.07 -1.98 8.92
N VAL A 99 -25.29 -0.68 9.17
CA VAL A 99 -25.84 -0.16 10.41
C VAL A 99 -27.37 -0.21 10.37
N GLY A 100 -27.94 -1.16 11.09
CA GLY A 100 -29.39 -1.28 11.28
C GLY A 100 -29.82 -1.01 12.72
N LEU A 101 -31.12 -0.82 12.95
CA LEU A 101 -31.71 -0.55 14.29
C LEU A 101 -31.28 -1.58 15.35
N PHE A 102 -31.06 -2.84 14.94
CA PHE A 102 -30.60 -3.95 15.78
C PHE A 102 -29.18 -4.46 15.44
N ARG A 103 -28.42 -3.72 14.63
CA ARG A 103 -27.10 -4.13 14.10
C ARG A 103 -26.04 -3.03 14.27
N LYS A 104 -26.16 -2.23 15.33
CA LYS A 104 -25.25 -1.09 15.58
C LYS A 104 -23.77 -1.51 15.70
N SER A 105 -23.50 -2.74 16.15
CA SER A 105 -22.15 -3.30 16.27
C SER A 105 -21.68 -4.12 15.06
N ALA A 106 -22.48 -4.23 14.00
CA ALA A 106 -22.13 -5.06 12.84
C ALA A 106 -20.86 -4.62 12.11
N PRO A 107 -20.59 -3.31 11.88
CA PRO A 107 -19.32 -2.86 11.32
C PRO A 107 -18.12 -3.30 12.16
N ALA A 108 -18.15 -3.02 13.47
CA ALA A 108 -17.06 -3.36 14.38
C ALA A 108 -16.78 -4.87 14.44
N ARG A 109 -17.85 -5.68 14.50
CA ARG A 109 -17.73 -7.14 14.45
C ARG A 109 -17.16 -7.63 13.12
N LEU A 110 -17.48 -6.98 12.01
CA LEU A 110 -16.94 -7.36 10.70
C LEU A 110 -15.44 -7.06 10.62
N VAL A 111 -15.00 -5.91 11.16
CA VAL A 111 -13.57 -5.58 11.30
C VAL A 111 -12.86 -6.62 12.17
N GLU A 112 -13.43 -7.01 13.31
CA GLU A 112 -12.85 -8.06 14.18
C GLU A 112 -12.73 -9.41 13.45
N ILE A 113 -13.73 -9.79 12.66
CA ILE A 113 -13.68 -11.01 11.84
C ILE A 113 -12.58 -10.90 10.78
N ALA A 114 -12.44 -9.75 10.12
CA ALA A 114 -11.39 -9.49 9.14
C ALA A 114 -10.00 -9.61 9.79
N GLU A 115 -9.79 -9.00 10.96
CA GLU A 115 -8.54 -9.10 11.71
C GLU A 115 -8.18 -10.54 12.09
N LYS A 116 -9.15 -11.32 12.61
CA LYS A 116 -8.95 -12.74 12.94
C LYS A 116 -8.70 -13.60 11.70
N THR A 117 -9.21 -13.19 10.55
CA THR A 117 -8.96 -13.87 9.28
C THR A 117 -7.54 -13.58 8.80
N LEU A 118 -7.07 -12.33 8.92
CA LEU A 118 -5.70 -11.93 8.60
C LEU A 118 -4.64 -12.65 9.44
N ASP A 119 -4.95 -13.02 10.68
CA ASP A 119 -4.06 -13.85 11.52
C ASP A 119 -3.80 -15.24 10.91
N ARG A 120 -4.74 -15.75 10.13
CA ARG A 120 -4.67 -17.08 9.52
C ARG A 120 -4.06 -17.07 8.12
N ILE A 121 -3.95 -15.90 7.50
CA ILE A 121 -3.32 -15.76 6.19
C ILE A 121 -1.81 -15.61 6.41
N PRO A 122 -0.98 -16.50 5.84
CA PRO A 122 0.47 -16.40 5.98
C PRO A 122 1.05 -15.19 5.25
N ALA A 123 2.17 -14.68 5.77
CA ALA A 123 3.02 -13.73 5.07
C ALA A 123 3.50 -14.30 3.72
N PRO A 124 3.78 -13.46 2.71
CA PRO A 124 4.34 -13.95 1.46
C PRO A 124 5.70 -14.60 1.71
N ARG A 125 5.90 -15.80 1.19
CA ARG A 125 7.11 -16.62 1.40
C ARG A 125 8.25 -16.25 0.46
N SER A 126 7.93 -15.51 -0.61
CA SER A 126 8.90 -15.13 -1.63
C SER A 126 8.62 -13.73 -2.19
N PRO A 127 9.63 -13.08 -2.79
CA PRO A 127 9.44 -11.84 -3.55
C PRO A 127 8.41 -11.99 -4.69
N LYS A 128 8.30 -13.17 -5.31
CA LYS A 128 7.30 -13.47 -6.34
C LYS A 128 5.88 -13.40 -5.78
N GLU A 129 5.63 -13.98 -4.60
CA GLU A 129 4.32 -13.91 -3.93
C GLU A 129 4.00 -12.48 -3.50
N ALA A 130 4.97 -11.74 -2.97
CA ALA A 130 4.78 -10.34 -2.60
C ALA A 130 4.40 -9.48 -3.82
N LEU A 131 5.07 -9.71 -4.96
CA LEU A 131 4.71 -9.08 -6.23
C LEU A 131 3.31 -9.48 -6.69
N SER A 132 2.98 -10.78 -6.65
CA SER A 132 1.66 -11.30 -7.03
C SER A 132 0.53 -10.61 -6.26
N ARG A 133 0.64 -10.53 -4.92
CA ARG A 133 -0.32 -9.82 -4.07
C ARG A 133 -0.38 -8.33 -4.38
N HIS A 134 0.77 -7.68 -4.63
CA HIS A 134 0.82 -6.28 -5.00
C HIS A 134 0.07 -5.97 -6.31
N THR A 135 0.15 -6.86 -7.31
CA THR A 135 -0.59 -6.65 -8.56
C THR A 135 -2.11 -6.64 -8.39
N LEU A 136 -2.63 -7.28 -7.34
CA LEU A 136 -4.06 -7.28 -7.00
C LEU A 136 -4.46 -6.06 -6.17
N PHE A 137 -3.64 -5.72 -5.16
CA PHE A 137 -4.03 -4.76 -4.12
C PHE A 137 -3.34 -3.40 -4.22
N GLY A 138 -2.49 -3.18 -5.24
CA GLY A 138 -1.77 -1.91 -5.42
C GLY A 138 -2.67 -0.67 -5.54
N ARG A 139 -3.96 -0.86 -5.82
CA ARG A 139 -4.98 0.21 -5.94
C ARG A 139 -5.93 0.32 -4.75
N MET A 140 -5.64 -0.36 -3.63
CA MET A 140 -6.57 -0.36 -2.50
C MET A 140 -6.84 1.05 -1.94
N PHE A 141 -5.88 1.96 -2.04
CA PHE A 141 -6.04 3.36 -1.62
C PHE A 141 -6.70 4.26 -2.67
N ASP A 142 -6.88 3.78 -3.91
CA ASP A 142 -7.69 4.44 -4.94
C ASP A 142 -9.19 4.24 -4.68
N ILE A 143 -9.57 3.33 -3.76
CA ILE A 143 -10.95 3.04 -3.43
C ILE A 143 -11.58 4.30 -2.85
N THR A 144 -12.62 4.79 -3.53
CA THR A 144 -13.41 5.94 -3.12
C THR A 144 -14.89 5.59 -3.14
N ARG A 145 -15.64 6.07 -2.14
CA ARG A 145 -17.11 6.06 -2.16
C ARG A 145 -17.59 7.41 -2.68
N THR A 146 -18.41 7.42 -3.72
CA THR A 146 -19.02 8.67 -4.20
C THR A 146 -20.36 8.87 -3.51
N ASP A 147 -20.45 9.89 -2.66
CA ASP A 147 -21.70 10.29 -2.02
C ASP A 147 -22.38 11.35 -2.89
N THR A 148 -23.69 11.20 -3.10
CA THR A 148 -24.49 12.11 -3.92
C THR A 148 -25.51 12.84 -3.06
N GLU A 149 -25.40 14.17 -2.99
CA GLU A 149 -26.41 15.04 -2.38
C GLU A 149 -27.28 15.64 -3.48
N VAL A 150 -28.59 15.39 -3.41
CA VAL A 150 -29.59 15.96 -4.32
C VAL A 150 -30.39 16.99 -3.54
N LYS A 151 -30.34 18.27 -3.95
CA LYS A 151 -31.13 19.36 -3.39
C LYS A 151 -32.16 19.82 -4.42
N TRP A 152 -33.37 20.12 -4.00
CA TRP A 152 -34.43 20.70 -4.84
C TRP A 152 -35.26 21.68 -4.01
N TRP A 153 -36.20 22.38 -4.67
CA TRP A 153 -36.95 23.49 -4.06
C TRP A 153 -37.71 23.17 -2.76
N THR A 154 -38.05 21.91 -2.48
CA THR A 154 -38.77 21.48 -1.27
C THR A 154 -37.94 20.63 -0.31
N GLY A 155 -36.66 20.37 -0.59
CA GLY A 155 -35.84 19.58 0.32
C GLY A 155 -34.53 19.07 -0.26
N SER A 156 -33.91 18.15 0.46
CA SER A 156 -32.65 17.51 0.08
C SER A 156 -32.62 16.05 0.50
N ALA A 157 -31.92 15.22 -0.25
CA ALA A 157 -31.61 13.83 0.10
C ALA A 157 -30.13 13.52 -0.15
N LYS A 158 -29.53 12.71 0.72
CA LYS A 158 -28.15 12.22 0.57
C LYS A 158 -28.17 10.73 0.30
N PHE A 159 -27.37 10.31 -0.68
CA PHE A 159 -27.19 8.93 -1.10
C PHE A 159 -25.72 8.57 -0.93
N LEU A 160 -25.44 7.58 -0.08
CA LEU A 160 -24.08 7.25 0.33
C LEU A 160 -23.60 6.05 -0.48
N GLY A 161 -22.75 6.28 -1.48
CA GLY A 161 -22.26 5.22 -2.39
C GLY A 161 -23.33 4.60 -3.31
N THR A 162 -24.53 5.18 -3.40
CA THR A 162 -25.63 4.67 -4.25
C THR A 162 -26.14 5.77 -5.17
N ALA A 163 -26.54 5.40 -6.38
CA ALA A 163 -27.17 6.35 -7.30
C ALA A 163 -28.51 6.86 -6.74
N PRO A 164 -28.82 8.17 -6.86
CA PRO A 164 -30.12 8.70 -6.49
C PRO A 164 -31.22 8.13 -7.41
N PRO A 165 -32.43 7.86 -6.89
CA PRO A 165 -33.57 7.49 -7.72
C PRO A 165 -33.86 8.55 -8.80
N ALA A 166 -34.11 8.11 -10.04
CA ALA A 166 -34.32 9.00 -11.19
C ALA A 166 -35.42 10.06 -10.98
N ARG A 167 -36.45 9.75 -10.19
CA ARG A 167 -37.53 10.70 -9.84
C ARG A 167 -37.06 11.93 -9.06
N LEU A 168 -35.93 11.85 -8.35
CA LEU A 168 -35.38 12.96 -7.57
C LEU A 168 -34.47 13.85 -8.41
N THR A 169 -33.93 13.32 -9.51
CA THR A 169 -33.14 14.07 -10.49
C THR A 169 -33.96 14.58 -11.68
N ALA A 170 -35.24 14.22 -11.75
CA ALA A 170 -36.16 14.66 -12.80
C ALA A 170 -36.54 16.14 -12.69
N TRP A 171 -36.75 16.78 -13.85
CA TRP A 171 -37.16 18.18 -14.02
C TRP A 171 -36.21 19.18 -13.33
N PRO A 172 -34.92 19.18 -13.70
CA PRO A 172 -33.89 19.95 -13.01
C PRO A 172 -34.18 21.45 -12.95
N GLU A 173 -34.71 22.04 -14.02
CA GLU A 173 -35.01 23.47 -14.09
C GLU A 173 -36.26 23.84 -13.25
N PHE A 174 -37.35 23.10 -13.42
CA PHE A 174 -38.62 23.37 -12.75
C PHE A 174 -38.53 23.16 -11.23
N ARG A 175 -37.81 22.11 -10.81
CA ARG A 175 -37.64 21.76 -9.38
C ARG A 175 -36.36 22.34 -8.77
N ARG A 176 -35.56 23.09 -9.55
CA ARG A 176 -34.24 23.61 -9.14
C ARG A 176 -33.36 22.51 -8.55
N VAL A 177 -33.25 21.38 -9.24
CA VAL A 177 -32.49 20.24 -8.77
C VAL A 177 -31.00 20.50 -8.94
N ASN A 178 -30.25 20.45 -7.84
CA ASN A 178 -28.80 20.49 -7.82
C ASN A 178 -28.29 19.14 -7.30
N VAL A 179 -27.37 18.52 -8.06
CA VAL A 179 -26.75 17.24 -7.73
C VAL A 179 -25.26 17.48 -7.47
N ILE A 180 -24.84 17.28 -6.23
CA ILE A 180 -23.45 17.39 -5.81
C ILE A 180 -22.91 15.98 -5.57
N LYS A 181 -21.84 15.62 -6.27
CA LYS A 181 -21.13 14.34 -6.08
C LYS A 181 -19.82 14.61 -5.35
N THR A 182 -19.59 13.92 -4.24
CA THR A 182 -18.39 14.07 -3.42
C THR A 182 -17.70 12.71 -3.27
N PRO A 183 -16.47 12.55 -3.79
CA PRO A 183 -15.69 11.35 -3.57
C PRO A 183 -15.07 11.36 -2.17
N HIS A 184 -15.17 10.24 -1.47
CA HIS A 184 -14.59 10.02 -0.14
C HIS A 184 -13.63 8.82 -0.20
N PRO A 185 -12.31 9.01 -0.01
CA PRO A 185 -11.35 7.92 0.07
C PRO A 185 -11.67 6.94 1.19
N LEU A 186 -11.33 5.66 1.00
CA LEU A 186 -11.60 4.57 1.95
C LEU A 186 -11.26 4.92 3.40
N MET A 187 -10.08 5.51 3.63
CA MET A 187 -9.59 5.86 4.98
C MET A 187 -10.32 7.05 5.62
N SER A 188 -11.12 7.79 4.86
CA SER A 188 -11.95 8.90 5.37
C SER A 188 -13.37 8.46 5.72
N LEU A 189 -13.74 7.22 5.37
CA LEU A 189 -15.10 6.72 5.59
C LEU A 189 -15.30 6.34 7.07
N PRO A 190 -16.46 6.69 7.65
CA PRO A 190 -16.75 6.35 9.04
C PRO A 190 -16.99 4.83 9.18
N VAL A 191 -16.45 4.26 10.25
CA VAL A 191 -16.70 2.87 10.65
C VAL A 191 -17.23 2.86 12.08
N VAL A 192 -18.56 2.84 12.20
CA VAL A 192 -19.25 3.01 13.48
C VAL A 192 -18.80 1.96 14.50
N GLY A 193 -18.21 2.42 15.61
CA GLY A 193 -17.79 1.58 16.74
C GLY A 193 -16.48 0.81 16.52
N ALA A 194 -15.73 1.14 15.47
CA ALA A 194 -14.43 0.55 15.16
C ALA A 194 -13.47 1.57 14.54
N GLU A 195 -13.61 2.85 14.88
CA GLU A 195 -12.84 3.94 14.31
C GLU A 195 -11.33 3.73 14.53
N HIS A 196 -10.93 3.29 15.73
CA HIS A 196 -9.52 3.01 16.06
C HIS A 196 -9.03 1.65 15.56
N THR A 197 -9.90 0.65 15.49
CA THR A 197 -9.52 -0.71 15.06
C THR A 197 -9.50 -0.86 13.54
N TYR A 198 -10.22 -0.02 12.79
CA TYR A 198 -10.22 -0.06 11.33
C TYR A 198 -8.83 0.21 10.73
N ALA A 199 -8.15 1.27 11.20
CA ALA A 199 -6.80 1.58 10.76
C ALA A 199 -5.80 0.46 11.13
N ALA A 200 -5.99 -0.20 12.29
CA ALA A 200 -5.20 -1.34 12.69
C ALA A 200 -5.44 -2.56 11.78
N ALA A 201 -6.69 -2.83 11.41
CA ALA A 201 -7.03 -3.89 10.46
C ALA A 201 -6.43 -3.65 9.07
N ILE A 202 -6.45 -2.39 8.57
CA ILE A 202 -5.78 -2.02 7.33
C ILE A 202 -4.25 -2.17 7.46
N SER A 203 -3.65 -1.77 8.58
CA SER A 203 -2.22 -1.96 8.84
C SER A 203 -1.85 -3.46 8.82
N LYS A 204 -2.68 -4.31 9.40
CA LYS A 204 -2.53 -5.76 9.37
C LYS A 204 -2.75 -6.37 7.98
N PHE A 205 -3.64 -5.81 7.18
CA PHE A 205 -3.79 -6.18 5.77
C PHE A 205 -2.52 -5.86 4.98
N LEU A 206 -1.92 -4.69 5.23
CA LEU A 206 -0.69 -4.25 4.58
C LEU A 206 0.51 -5.11 4.98
N SER A 207 0.59 -5.62 6.21
CA SER A 207 1.65 -6.59 6.58
C SER A 207 1.55 -7.91 5.80
N ARG A 208 0.38 -8.26 5.25
CA ARG A 208 0.19 -9.40 4.34
C ARG A 208 0.45 -9.04 2.88
N THR A 209 0.63 -7.77 2.57
CA THR A 209 0.90 -7.23 1.23
C THR A 209 2.10 -6.25 1.27
N PRO A 210 3.27 -6.68 1.76
CA PRO A 210 4.39 -5.78 2.12
C PRO A 210 4.86 -4.90 0.96
N LEU A 211 4.81 -5.39 -0.29
CA LEU A 211 5.18 -4.56 -1.44
C LEU A 211 4.16 -3.44 -1.72
N THR A 212 2.87 -3.66 -1.46
CA THR A 212 1.85 -2.60 -1.48
C THR A 212 2.06 -1.63 -0.33
N ASP A 213 2.45 -2.11 0.85
CA ASP A 213 2.77 -1.26 2.00
C ASP A 213 3.92 -0.29 1.68
N PHE A 214 5.00 -0.77 1.05
CA PHE A 214 6.09 0.07 0.55
C PHE A 214 5.65 1.02 -0.57
N ALA A 215 4.90 0.52 -1.56
CA ALA A 215 4.44 1.33 -2.69
C ALA A 215 3.54 2.50 -2.24
N THR A 216 2.93 2.39 -1.06
CA THR A 216 1.99 3.38 -0.51
C THR A 216 2.49 3.95 0.81
N CYS A 217 3.80 3.93 1.07
CA CYS A 217 4.35 4.28 2.37
C CYS A 217 4.12 5.75 2.76
N GLU A 218 3.89 6.63 1.79
CA GLU A 218 3.60 8.05 2.03
C GLU A 218 2.16 8.35 2.46
N ARG A 219 1.28 7.34 2.44
CA ARG A 219 -0.12 7.50 2.83
C ARG A 219 -0.24 8.12 4.24
N PRO A 220 -1.27 8.94 4.49
CA PRO A 220 -1.44 9.60 5.78
C PRO A 220 -1.89 8.63 6.89
N SER A 221 -2.63 7.57 6.53
CA SER A 221 -3.13 6.58 7.49
C SER A 221 -3.43 5.24 6.79
N PRO A 222 -3.15 4.08 7.42
CA PRO A 222 -2.33 3.94 8.61
C PRO A 222 -0.87 4.32 8.30
N ILE A 223 -0.16 4.96 9.23
CA ILE A 223 1.22 5.40 9.01
C ILE A 223 2.11 4.17 8.71
N PHE A 224 3.02 4.32 7.74
CA PHE A 224 3.99 3.28 7.42
C PHE A 224 4.93 3.00 8.59
N VAL A 225 5.10 1.72 8.92
CA VAL A 225 6.05 1.23 9.92
C VAL A 225 6.74 -0.03 9.41
N PHE A 226 8.00 -0.23 9.77
CA PHE A 226 8.68 -1.48 9.46
C PHE A 226 8.14 -2.61 10.34
N ASN A 227 7.35 -3.49 9.76
CA ASN A 227 6.92 -4.74 10.38
C ASN A 227 7.84 -5.92 9.97
N ALA A 228 7.62 -7.09 10.57
CA ALA A 228 8.44 -8.26 10.32
C ALA A 228 8.40 -8.72 8.86
N GLU A 229 7.26 -8.60 8.19
CA GLU A 229 7.05 -9.00 6.80
C GLU A 229 7.74 -8.05 5.80
N ASN A 230 7.71 -6.75 6.07
CA ASN A 230 8.46 -5.73 5.34
C ASN A 230 9.96 -6.02 5.41
N LEU A 231 10.46 -6.28 6.63
CA LEU A 231 11.86 -6.61 6.87
C LEU A 231 12.25 -7.95 6.23
N ALA A 232 11.38 -8.97 6.27
CA ALA A 232 11.64 -10.25 5.61
C ALA A 232 11.79 -10.09 4.09
N LEU A 233 10.93 -9.29 3.46
CA LEU A 233 11.04 -8.97 2.03
C LEU A 233 12.35 -8.22 1.73
N LEU A 234 12.69 -7.23 2.57
CA LEU A 234 13.93 -6.44 2.47
C LEU A 234 15.21 -7.25 2.67
N ARG A 235 15.19 -8.39 3.38
CA ARG A 235 16.41 -9.18 3.57
C ARG A 235 16.91 -9.85 2.27
N SER A 236 16.02 -10.05 1.31
CA SER A 236 16.37 -10.66 0.03
C SER A 236 16.74 -9.60 -1.01
N ARG A 237 17.81 -9.83 -1.78
CA ARG A 237 18.19 -8.91 -2.88
C ARG A 237 17.05 -8.68 -3.88
N PRO A 238 16.33 -9.72 -4.38
CA PRO A 238 15.20 -9.48 -5.28
C PRO A 238 14.08 -8.66 -4.63
N GLY A 239 13.81 -8.88 -3.34
CA GLY A 239 12.82 -8.11 -2.57
C GLY A 239 13.21 -6.63 -2.43
N ARG A 240 14.47 -6.32 -2.07
CA ARG A 240 14.97 -4.93 -2.04
C ARG A 240 14.84 -4.26 -3.40
N THR A 241 15.18 -4.95 -4.49
CA THR A 241 15.05 -4.41 -5.85
C THR A 241 13.60 -4.09 -6.21
N LEU A 242 12.65 -4.96 -5.86
CA LEU A 242 11.21 -4.68 -6.06
C LEU A 242 10.76 -3.46 -5.26
N ILE A 243 11.17 -3.39 -3.99
CA ILE A 243 10.82 -2.28 -3.10
C ILE A 243 11.39 -0.96 -3.62
N GLN A 244 12.65 -0.92 -4.05
CA GLN A 244 13.24 0.29 -4.64
C GLN A 244 12.48 0.78 -5.86
N ARG A 245 12.11 -0.13 -6.76
CA ARG A 245 11.32 0.22 -7.94
C ARG A 245 9.95 0.74 -7.54
N ALA A 246 9.31 0.13 -6.53
CA ALA A 246 8.04 0.61 -6.00
C ALA A 246 8.15 2.02 -5.40
N LEU A 247 9.21 2.29 -4.63
CA LEU A 247 9.49 3.59 -4.00
C LEU A 247 9.94 4.68 -4.98
N ASN A 248 10.34 4.32 -6.20
CA ASN A 248 10.81 5.25 -7.24
C ASN A 248 9.77 5.51 -8.33
N ARG A 249 8.63 4.80 -8.32
CA ARG A 249 7.61 4.91 -9.37
C ARG A 249 6.88 6.24 -9.38
N GLU A 250 6.55 6.74 -8.20
CA GLU A 250 5.97 8.07 -8.05
C GLU A 250 7.11 8.99 -7.60
N GLU A 251 7.24 10.17 -8.23
CA GLU A 251 8.06 11.27 -7.72
C GLU A 251 7.42 11.81 -6.44
N ALA A 252 7.24 10.93 -5.47
CA ALA A 252 6.51 11.14 -4.25
C ALA A 252 7.45 11.86 -3.27
N PRO A 253 7.27 13.17 -3.04
CA PRO A 253 8.14 13.94 -2.15
C PRO A 253 8.10 13.41 -0.71
N GLY A 254 7.05 12.65 -0.35
CA GLY A 254 6.82 12.09 0.99
C GLY A 254 7.55 10.77 1.30
N VAL A 255 8.17 10.09 0.32
CA VAL A 255 8.79 8.77 0.55
C VAL A 255 9.91 8.83 1.59
N ASP A 256 10.85 9.75 1.43
CA ASP A 256 11.97 9.87 2.36
C ASP A 256 11.47 10.24 3.77
N ALA A 257 10.39 11.03 3.87
CA ALA A 257 9.77 11.39 5.15
C ALA A 257 9.10 10.18 5.82
N ALA A 258 8.40 9.34 5.06
CA ALA A 258 7.80 8.11 5.58
C ALA A 258 8.86 7.11 6.05
N LEU A 259 9.89 6.88 5.23
CA LEU A 259 11.02 6.01 5.59
C LEU A 259 11.80 6.58 6.77
N GLY A 260 11.98 7.90 6.84
CA GLY A 260 12.69 8.57 7.93
C GLY A 260 11.97 8.45 9.26
N ARG A 261 10.65 8.68 9.30
CA ARG A 261 9.81 8.38 10.48
C ARG A 261 9.96 6.93 10.93
N ALA A 262 9.78 5.98 10.02
CA ALA A 262 9.80 4.56 10.35
C ALA A 262 11.19 4.07 10.79
N THR A 263 12.26 4.59 10.17
CA THR A 263 13.65 4.24 10.54
C THR A 263 14.01 4.84 11.89
N LYS A 264 13.62 6.09 12.16
CA LYS A 264 13.82 6.72 13.47
C LYS A 264 13.09 5.95 14.57
N ALA A 265 11.86 5.51 14.33
CA ALA A 265 11.13 4.69 15.30
C ALA A 265 11.87 3.37 15.63
N LEU A 266 12.48 2.70 14.64
CA LEU A 266 13.32 1.52 14.86
C LEU A 266 14.60 1.86 15.64
N PHE A 267 15.22 3.00 15.35
CA PHE A 267 16.42 3.52 16.02
C PHE A 267 16.15 3.77 17.51
N ASP A 268 15.08 4.50 17.81
CA ASP A 268 14.68 4.82 19.18
C ASP A 268 14.30 3.55 19.97
N ALA A 269 13.73 2.54 19.28
CA ALA A 269 13.43 1.23 19.85
C ALA A 269 14.65 0.29 19.97
N ARG A 270 15.86 0.74 19.58
CA ARG A 270 17.12 -0.04 19.62
C ARG A 270 17.07 -1.35 18.81
N GLY A 271 16.34 -1.36 17.69
CA GLY A 271 16.21 -2.50 16.79
C GLY A 271 17.42 -2.68 15.87
N TRP A 272 18.64 -2.81 16.41
CA TRP A 272 19.90 -2.71 15.65
C TRP A 272 20.02 -3.71 14.48
N VAL A 273 19.57 -4.96 14.68
CA VAL A 273 19.59 -5.99 13.64
C VAL A 273 18.68 -5.61 12.47
N GLN A 274 17.47 -5.11 12.77
CA GLN A 274 16.50 -4.67 11.79
C GLN A 274 16.97 -3.40 11.07
N LEU A 275 17.60 -2.49 11.81
CA LEU A 275 18.16 -1.26 11.25
C LEU A 275 19.24 -1.56 10.22
N GLY A 276 20.11 -2.56 10.42
CA GLY A 276 21.08 -2.96 9.39
C GLY A 276 20.43 -3.27 8.03
N THR A 277 19.30 -4.00 8.04
CA THR A 277 18.53 -4.29 6.81
C THR A 277 17.92 -3.04 6.19
N VAL A 278 17.45 -2.09 7.00
CA VAL A 278 16.89 -0.82 6.53
C VAL A 278 18.00 0.10 5.99
N MET A 279 19.17 0.10 6.62
CA MET A 279 20.34 0.86 6.17
C MET A 279 20.79 0.43 4.77
N ASP A 280 20.72 -0.87 4.45
CA ASP A 280 20.98 -1.35 3.09
C ASP A 280 20.03 -0.72 2.05
N LEU A 281 18.72 -0.70 2.35
CA LEU A 281 17.73 -0.08 1.46
C LEU A 281 18.00 1.42 1.26
N LEU A 282 18.21 2.13 2.36
CA LEU A 282 18.47 3.57 2.33
C LEU A 282 19.79 3.89 1.66
N GLY A 283 20.81 3.05 1.83
CA GLY A 283 22.12 3.15 1.20
C GLY A 283 22.05 2.98 -0.30
N GLU A 284 21.42 1.91 -0.77
CA GLU A 284 21.19 1.68 -2.20
C GLU A 284 20.35 2.82 -2.83
N ARG A 285 19.33 3.33 -2.12
CA ARG A 285 18.54 4.50 -2.56
C ARG A 285 19.38 5.77 -2.64
N ALA A 286 20.20 6.06 -1.63
CA ALA A 286 21.07 7.25 -1.63
C ALA A 286 22.13 7.17 -2.73
N LEU A 287 22.68 5.98 -2.97
CA LEU A 287 23.63 5.73 -4.05
C LEU A 287 23.00 5.94 -5.43
N ALA A 288 21.79 5.42 -5.66
CA ALA A 288 21.05 5.64 -6.91
C ALA A 288 20.80 7.14 -7.16
N ARG A 289 20.40 7.90 -6.13
CA ARG A 289 20.24 9.36 -6.24
C ARG A 289 21.54 10.10 -6.53
N ALA A 290 22.65 9.67 -5.93
CA ALA A 290 23.95 10.25 -6.22
C ALA A 290 24.37 9.95 -7.68
N GLN A 291 24.14 8.74 -8.17
CA GLN A 291 24.40 8.38 -9.57
C GLN A 291 23.53 9.17 -10.55
N GLU A 292 22.25 9.36 -10.26
CA GLU A 292 21.36 10.24 -11.03
C GLU A 292 21.92 11.68 -11.10
N GLU A 293 22.42 12.22 -9.99
CA GLU A 293 23.04 13.55 -9.95
C GLU A 293 24.30 13.64 -10.83
N LEU A 294 25.19 12.64 -10.72
CA LEU A 294 26.41 12.56 -11.53
C LEU A 294 26.09 12.43 -13.03
N ALA A 295 25.01 11.73 -13.38
CA ALA A 295 24.59 11.58 -14.77
C ALA A 295 23.98 12.87 -15.33
N ARG A 296 23.38 13.71 -14.47
CA ARG A 296 22.67 14.94 -14.86
C ARG A 296 23.59 16.12 -15.12
N THR A 297 24.71 16.26 -14.41
CA THR A 297 25.59 17.42 -14.51
C THR A 297 27.07 17.05 -14.42
N ALA A 298 27.92 17.74 -15.17
CA ALA A 298 29.37 17.60 -15.11
C ALA A 298 29.98 18.18 -13.82
N ASP A 299 29.26 19.07 -13.14
CA ASP A 299 29.62 19.66 -11.85
C ASP A 299 28.52 19.37 -10.80
N PRO A 300 28.52 18.15 -10.22
CA PRO A 300 27.49 17.69 -9.30
C PRO A 300 27.64 18.34 -7.93
N LYS A 301 26.55 18.97 -7.46
CA LYS A 301 26.52 19.58 -6.14
C LYS A 301 26.20 18.55 -5.05
N PRO A 302 26.65 18.76 -3.80
CA PRO A 302 26.24 17.94 -2.67
C PRO A 302 24.71 17.86 -2.55
N LEU A 303 24.19 16.66 -2.29
CA LEU A 303 22.76 16.48 -2.07
C LEU A 303 22.34 17.21 -0.79
N PRO A 304 21.23 17.97 -0.81
CA PRO A 304 20.80 18.76 0.33
C PRO A 304 20.42 17.86 1.52
N ILE A 305 20.81 18.26 2.73
CA ILE A 305 20.55 17.51 3.97
C ILE A 305 19.03 17.47 4.31
N GLY A 306 18.31 18.53 3.93
CA GLY A 306 16.95 18.81 4.40
C GLY A 306 16.95 19.89 5.49
N THR A 307 15.77 20.27 5.95
CA THR A 307 15.63 21.22 7.07
C THR A 307 15.69 20.50 8.42
N ALA A 308 16.21 21.17 9.45
CA ALA A 308 16.24 20.60 10.79
C ALA A 308 14.81 20.28 11.27
N GLY A 309 14.60 19.05 11.76
CA GLY A 309 13.27 18.55 12.16
C GLY A 309 12.44 17.92 11.03
N ASP A 310 12.90 17.96 9.77
CA ASP A 310 12.29 17.21 8.67
C ASP A 310 12.47 15.70 8.90
N GLU A 311 11.38 14.97 8.83
CA GLU A 311 11.36 13.52 8.98
C GLU A 311 12.21 12.85 7.90
N ALA A 312 12.31 13.45 6.70
CA ALA A 312 13.13 12.93 5.62
C ALA A 312 14.63 13.02 5.89
N THR A 313 15.08 13.95 6.75
CA THR A 313 16.50 14.11 7.07
C THR A 313 17.09 12.86 7.69
N PHE A 314 16.33 12.12 8.52
CA PHE A 314 16.81 10.88 9.12
C PHE A 314 17.13 9.81 8.07
N ALA A 315 16.20 9.53 7.15
CA ALA A 315 16.41 8.55 6.08
C ALA A 315 17.55 8.97 5.13
N ARG A 316 17.64 10.26 4.79
CA ARG A 316 18.69 10.80 3.91
C ARG A 316 20.08 10.70 4.53
N ALA A 317 20.21 11.01 5.83
CA ALA A 317 21.46 10.90 6.57
C ALA A 317 21.90 9.43 6.73
N ALA A 318 20.97 8.57 7.18
CA ALA A 318 21.15 7.13 7.30
C ALA A 318 21.61 6.49 5.99
N GLY A 319 20.91 6.81 4.88
CA GLY A 319 21.25 6.30 3.55
C GLY A 319 22.61 6.80 3.06
N ALA A 320 22.95 8.06 3.27
CA ALA A 320 24.25 8.59 2.86
C ALA A 320 25.40 7.94 3.64
N LEU A 321 25.22 7.67 4.95
CA LEU A 321 26.18 6.94 5.77
C LEU A 321 26.38 5.50 5.24
N ALA A 322 25.29 4.76 5.04
CA ALA A 322 25.33 3.41 4.50
C ALA A 322 25.98 3.35 3.10
N ALA A 323 25.65 4.29 2.22
CA ALA A 323 26.22 4.38 0.88
C ALA A 323 27.74 4.65 0.92
N ARG A 324 28.21 5.54 1.81
CA ARG A 324 29.65 5.78 1.99
C ARG A 324 30.38 4.54 2.49
N GLN A 325 29.80 3.82 3.46
CA GLN A 325 30.37 2.58 3.97
C GLN A 325 30.43 1.50 2.88
N PHE A 326 29.41 1.40 2.04
CA PHE A 326 29.41 0.53 0.87
C PHE A 326 30.52 0.92 -0.11
N ILE A 327 30.69 2.20 -0.43
CA ILE A 327 31.77 2.67 -1.30
C ILE A 327 33.15 2.37 -0.71
N ALA A 328 33.32 2.50 0.61
CA ALA A 328 34.58 2.20 1.27
C ALA A 328 34.93 0.70 1.22
N THR A 329 33.93 -0.17 1.39
CA THR A 329 34.15 -1.63 1.48
C THR A 329 34.07 -2.35 0.13
N GLN A 330 33.24 -1.87 -0.80
CA GLN A 330 32.94 -2.51 -2.08
C GLN A 330 33.12 -1.59 -3.30
N GLY A 331 33.67 -0.39 -3.13
CA GLY A 331 33.78 0.61 -4.19
C GLY A 331 34.75 0.29 -5.33
N GLY A 332 35.33 -0.91 -5.37
CA GLY A 332 36.14 -1.40 -6.49
C GLY A 332 35.36 -1.51 -7.81
N CYS A 333 34.03 -1.50 -7.75
CA CYS A 333 33.16 -1.45 -8.93
C CYS A 333 33.08 -0.05 -9.60
N PHE A 334 33.56 1.00 -8.93
CA PHE A 334 33.58 2.37 -9.46
C PHE A 334 34.98 2.78 -9.90
N SER A 335 35.06 3.61 -10.95
CA SER A 335 36.31 4.31 -11.28
C SER A 335 36.72 5.24 -10.13
N GLU A 336 38.01 5.55 -9.99
CA GLU A 336 38.48 6.43 -8.91
C GLU A 336 37.81 7.82 -8.94
N ARG A 337 37.65 8.37 -10.15
CA ARG A 337 36.97 9.65 -10.38
C ARG A 337 35.50 9.59 -9.94
N GLU A 338 34.79 8.54 -10.33
CA GLU A 338 33.39 8.34 -9.97
C GLU A 338 33.25 8.16 -8.46
N ARG A 339 34.11 7.35 -7.83
CA ARG A 339 34.15 7.17 -6.39
C ARG A 339 34.30 8.50 -5.64
N ARG A 340 35.26 9.33 -6.05
CA ARG A 340 35.49 10.65 -5.44
C ARG A 340 34.27 11.56 -5.60
N SER A 341 33.62 11.50 -6.76
CA SER A 341 32.43 12.30 -7.07
C SER A 341 31.23 11.86 -6.22
N LEU A 342 30.97 10.55 -6.11
CA LEU A 342 29.93 9.98 -5.26
C LEU A 342 30.12 10.36 -3.78
N LEU A 343 31.35 10.24 -3.27
CA LEU A 343 31.67 10.63 -1.89
C LEU A 343 31.46 12.12 -1.64
N SER A 344 31.79 12.98 -2.61
CA SER A 344 31.54 14.42 -2.55
C SER A 344 30.04 14.73 -2.48
N VAL A 345 29.25 14.12 -3.37
CA VAL A 345 27.80 14.31 -3.48
C VAL A 345 27.07 13.88 -2.20
N LEU A 346 27.50 12.77 -1.58
CA LEU A 346 26.92 12.23 -0.34
C LEU A 346 27.44 12.91 0.93
N GLY A 347 28.56 13.64 0.85
CA GLY A 347 29.35 14.09 1.99
C GLY A 347 28.56 14.92 3.02
N ALA A 348 27.79 15.90 2.55
CA ALA A 348 27.01 16.78 3.42
C ALA A 348 25.98 16.02 4.27
N ARG A 349 25.27 15.05 3.68
CA ARG A 349 24.29 14.20 4.38
C ARG A 349 24.95 13.27 5.39
N ALA A 350 26.05 12.63 4.99
CA ALA A 350 26.75 11.65 5.80
C ALA A 350 27.57 12.25 6.94
N THR A 351 27.80 13.56 6.95
CA THR A 351 28.51 14.28 8.04
C THR A 351 27.58 15.15 8.88
N SER A 352 26.27 15.09 8.61
CA SER A 352 25.24 15.75 9.40
C SER A 352 25.22 15.24 10.85
N ASP A 353 24.67 16.03 11.77
CA ASP A 353 24.59 15.64 13.18
C ASP A 353 23.74 14.38 13.39
N VAL A 354 22.71 14.18 12.56
CA VAL A 354 21.92 12.94 12.55
C VAL A 354 22.76 11.74 12.12
N ALA A 355 23.60 11.89 11.08
CA ALA A 355 24.49 10.81 10.65
C ALA A 355 25.49 10.44 11.75
N LYS A 356 26.07 11.42 12.46
CA LYS A 356 26.97 11.18 13.60
C LYS A 356 26.28 10.45 14.75
N GLN A 357 25.02 10.81 15.05
CA GLN A 357 24.22 10.11 16.06
C GLN A 357 23.98 8.64 15.69
N ILE A 358 23.68 8.37 14.42
CA ILE A 358 23.49 7.01 13.92
C ILE A 358 24.81 6.23 13.99
N GLU A 359 25.91 6.80 13.50
CA GLU A 359 27.23 6.18 13.50
C GLU A 359 27.70 5.83 14.92
N ALA A 360 27.53 6.74 15.89
CA ALA A 360 27.86 6.50 17.29
C ALA A 360 27.08 5.33 17.90
N ALA A 361 25.85 5.08 17.44
CA ALA A 361 25.04 3.96 17.91
C ALA A 361 25.43 2.61 17.30
N PHE A 362 26.06 2.59 16.12
CA PHE A 362 26.56 1.37 15.45
C PHE A 362 28.05 1.07 15.75
N GLY A 363 28.80 2.05 16.26
CA GLY A 363 30.21 1.89 16.65
C GLY A 363 30.43 1.24 18.03
N HIS A 364 29.35 0.87 18.72
CA HIS A 364 29.31 0.08 19.94
C HIS A 364 28.60 -1.24 19.68
#